data_AF-A0A1V4U371-F1
#
_entry.id   AF-A0A1V4U371-F1
#
_cell.length_a   1.000
_cell.length_b   1.000
_cell.length_c   1.000
_cell.angle_alpha   90.00
_cell.angle_beta   90.00
_cell.angle_gamma   90.00
#
_symmetry.space_group_name_H-M   'P 1'
#
loop_
_entity.id
_entity.type
_entity.pdbx_description
1 polymer ?
#
loop_
_entity_poly.entity_id
_entity_poly.type
_entity_poly.pdbx_seq_one_letter_code
_entity_poly.pdbx_strand_id
1 'polypeptide(L)'
;MARFCGKCGAPLVGDTQFCEECGAPVPSEGPPPPPQPMTSAPAPVPGPATPPKKEPAPSKKSLPLPLIIGAGVVIVIIIAAIVIVPGLISPASVNGFLPGGTVPPTQTFSLEPGPVDTVPSGNTVAVQVSRDPYTGIITSLFAGGPGQKVVQAIEITVMRQDGTTLSGNIQPILLSEVQLQGTRRGVDRVIVRVTYESGETYKILDRQFSFND
;
A
#
# COMPACT_ATOMS: atom_id res chain seq x y z
N MET A 1 39.93 -21.36 4.52
CA MET A 1 38.71 -22.19 4.42
C MET A 1 38.08 -21.91 3.06
N ALA A 2 37.67 -22.91 2.30
CA ALA A 2 36.93 -22.66 1.06
C ALA A 2 35.53 -22.15 1.41
N ARG A 3 35.13 -21.03 0.79
CA ARG A 3 33.81 -20.42 0.92
C ARG A 3 33.00 -20.76 -0.34
N PHE A 4 31.71 -20.99 -0.20
CA PHE A 4 30.83 -21.41 -1.29
C PHE A 4 29.65 -20.46 -1.43
N CYS A 5 29.18 -20.26 -2.65
CA CYS A 5 28.00 -19.44 -2.91
C CYS A 5 26.75 -20.11 -2.33
N GLY A 6 26.04 -19.42 -1.43
CA GLY A 6 24.78 -19.92 -0.86
C GLY A 6 23.62 -20.05 -1.87
N LYS A 7 23.80 -19.56 -3.11
CA LYS A 7 22.77 -19.59 -4.15
C LYS A 7 22.98 -20.65 -5.23
N CYS A 8 24.22 -20.92 -5.64
CA CYS A 8 24.54 -21.93 -6.67
C CYS A 8 25.50 -23.03 -6.22
N GLY A 9 26.11 -22.91 -5.03
CA GLY A 9 27.07 -23.89 -4.51
C GLY A 9 28.49 -23.79 -5.10
N ALA A 10 28.76 -22.86 -6.02
CA ALA A 10 30.08 -22.68 -6.61
C ALA A 10 31.13 -22.24 -5.56
N PRO A 11 32.40 -22.67 -5.69
CA PRO A 11 33.48 -22.21 -4.83
C PRO A 11 33.79 -20.74 -5.12
N LEU A 12 33.85 -19.92 -4.07
CA LEU A 12 34.21 -18.50 -4.16
C LEU A 12 35.71 -18.36 -3.94
N VAL A 13 36.42 -17.90 -4.95
CA VAL A 13 37.88 -17.67 -4.89
C VAL A 13 38.14 -16.23 -4.47
N GLY A 14 38.59 -16.02 -3.24
CA GLY A 14 38.97 -14.70 -2.72
C GLY A 14 37.84 -13.86 -2.13
N ASP A 15 38.02 -12.54 -2.15
CA ASP A 15 37.09 -11.53 -1.61
C ASP A 15 36.27 -10.88 -2.74
N THR A 16 35.63 -11.70 -3.59
CA THR A 16 34.75 -11.22 -4.65
C THR A 16 33.41 -10.76 -4.07
N GLN A 17 32.92 -9.60 -4.52
CA GLN A 17 31.63 -9.06 -4.10
C GLN A 17 30.44 -9.75 -4.77
N PHE A 18 30.69 -10.53 -5.83
CA PHE A 18 29.70 -11.26 -6.61
C PHE A 18 30.26 -12.63 -7.01
N CYS A 19 29.38 -13.63 -7.09
CA CYS A 19 29.71 -14.96 -7.58
C CYS A 19 29.87 -14.93 -9.10
N GLU A 20 31.03 -15.31 -9.63
CA GLU A 20 31.32 -15.31 -11.07
C GLU A 20 30.47 -16.34 -11.84
N GLU A 21 30.07 -17.43 -11.18
CA GLU A 21 29.26 -18.50 -11.79
C GLU A 21 27.76 -18.18 -11.89
N CYS A 22 27.20 -17.37 -10.98
CA CYS A 22 25.74 -17.16 -10.93
C CYS A 22 25.30 -15.69 -10.77
N GLY A 23 26.25 -14.76 -10.63
CA GLY A 23 25.99 -13.33 -10.48
C GLY A 23 25.40 -12.91 -9.13
N ALA A 24 25.23 -13.84 -8.17
CA ALA A 24 24.69 -13.50 -6.86
C ALA A 24 25.68 -12.64 -6.04
N PRO A 25 25.24 -11.58 -5.36
CA PRO A 25 26.10 -10.80 -4.47
C PRO A 25 26.54 -11.67 -3.28
N VAL A 26 27.83 -11.62 -2.96
CA VAL A 26 28.42 -12.30 -1.81
C VAL A 26 28.53 -11.28 -0.67
N PRO A 27 27.89 -11.51 0.49
CA PRO A 27 28.07 -10.65 1.65
C PRO A 27 29.54 -10.64 2.06
N SER A 28 30.18 -9.47 2.04
CA SER A 28 31.51 -9.31 2.62
C SER A 28 31.36 -9.40 4.15
N GLU A 29 31.70 -10.55 4.73
CA GLU A 29 31.90 -10.68 6.17
C GLU A 29 33.16 -9.86 6.53
N GLY A 30 32.95 -8.58 6.81
CA GLY A 30 33.95 -7.76 7.47
C GLY A 30 34.32 -8.37 8.84
N PRO A 31 35.47 -8.01 9.42
CA PRO A 31 35.85 -8.48 10.74
C PRO A 31 34.69 -8.29 11.73
N PRO A 32 34.44 -9.26 12.63
CA PRO A 32 33.42 -9.11 13.64
C PRO A 32 33.63 -7.78 14.37
N PRO A 33 32.57 -6.96 14.56
CA PRO A 33 32.70 -5.71 15.29
C PRO A 33 33.34 -6.01 16.67
N PRO A 34 34.30 -5.18 17.13
CA PRO A 34 34.94 -5.37 18.42
C PRO A 34 33.89 -5.56 19.52
N PRO A 35 34.15 -6.42 20.52
CA PRO A 35 33.27 -6.54 21.69
C PRO A 35 33.09 -5.16 22.29
N GLN A 36 31.89 -4.60 22.18
CA GLN A 36 31.57 -3.35 22.84
C GLN A 36 31.74 -3.57 24.35
N PRO A 37 32.52 -2.73 25.05
CA PRO A 37 32.58 -2.77 26.50
C PRO A 37 31.18 -2.55 27.05
N MET A 38 30.63 -3.57 27.71
CA MET A 38 29.40 -3.45 28.48
C MET A 38 29.65 -2.52 29.66
N THR A 39 29.57 -1.21 29.40
CA THR A 39 29.65 -0.16 30.41
C THR A 39 28.30 0.53 30.46
N SER A 40 27.34 -0.17 31.04
CA SER A 40 26.27 0.45 31.81
C SER A 40 25.69 -0.63 32.69
N ALA A 41 26.15 -0.62 33.95
CA ALA A 41 25.43 -1.30 35.01
C ALA A 41 23.96 -0.87 34.96
N PRO A 42 23.00 -1.81 35.09
CA PRO A 42 21.60 -1.45 35.20
C PRO A 42 21.43 -0.48 36.37
N ALA A 43 20.90 0.71 36.11
CA ALA A 43 20.49 1.62 37.17
C ALA A 43 19.50 0.90 38.10
N PRO A 44 19.46 1.24 39.40
CA PRO A 44 18.52 0.63 40.34
C PRO A 44 17.11 0.79 39.80
N VAL A 45 16.44 -0.33 39.61
CA VAL A 45 15.03 -0.39 39.20
C VAL A 45 14.23 0.40 40.24
N PRO A 46 13.56 1.51 39.87
CA PRO A 46 12.57 2.12 40.76
C PRO A 46 11.51 1.08 41.07
N GLY A 47 11.20 0.93 42.37
CA GLY A 47 10.25 -0.06 42.85
C GLY A 47 8.87 0.02 42.19
N PRO A 48 8.02 -0.99 42.39
CA PRO A 48 6.71 -1.09 41.74
C PRO A 48 5.89 0.17 42.04
N ALA A 49 5.68 0.97 41.00
CA ALA A 49 4.69 2.02 41.00
C ALA A 49 3.33 1.37 41.24
N THR A 50 2.70 1.82 42.32
CA THR A 50 1.34 1.53 42.75
C THR A 50 0.39 1.44 41.55
N PRO A 51 -0.53 0.44 41.49
CA PRO A 51 -1.47 0.31 40.39
C PRO A 51 -2.26 1.60 40.17
N PRO A 52 -2.30 2.16 38.94
CA PRO A 52 -3.20 3.25 38.65
C PRO A 52 -4.62 2.73 38.78
N LYS A 53 -5.31 3.32 39.77
CA LYS A 53 -6.75 3.30 39.97
C LYS A 53 -7.45 3.28 38.61
N LYS A 54 -8.20 2.21 38.37
CA LYS A 54 -9.15 2.04 37.26
C LYS A 54 -10.02 3.31 37.19
N GLU A 55 -9.67 4.21 36.28
CA GLU A 55 -10.49 5.38 35.97
C GLU A 55 -11.58 4.89 35.00
N PRO A 56 -12.87 5.01 35.35
CA PRO A 56 -13.95 4.50 34.53
C PRO A 56 -13.99 5.17 33.15
N ALA A 57 -14.39 4.36 32.18
CA ALA A 57 -14.51 4.63 30.76
C ALA A 57 -15.13 6.00 30.37
N PRO A 58 -14.72 6.55 29.21
CA PRO A 58 -15.25 7.80 28.67
C PRO A 58 -16.76 7.72 28.46
N SER A 59 -17.48 8.63 29.13
CA SER A 59 -18.91 8.82 29.02
C SER A 59 -19.31 9.21 27.59
N LYS A 60 -20.07 8.33 26.94
CA LYS A 60 -20.81 8.58 25.70
C LYS A 60 -21.63 9.87 25.84
N LYS A 61 -21.24 10.91 25.13
CA LYS A 61 -22.04 12.13 24.99
C LYS A 61 -23.07 11.90 23.88
N SER A 62 -24.26 11.48 24.29
CA SER A 62 -25.44 11.33 23.43
C SER A 62 -25.78 12.67 22.79
N LEU A 63 -25.66 12.74 21.47
CA LEU A 63 -26.07 13.90 20.69
C LEU A 63 -27.61 13.96 20.62
N PRO A 64 -28.24 15.12 20.87
CA PRO A 64 -29.69 15.23 20.93
C PRO A 64 -30.33 15.17 19.54
N LEU A 65 -31.54 14.60 19.53
CA LEU A 65 -32.32 14.09 18.41
C LEU A 65 -33.25 15.09 17.65
N PRO A 66 -33.19 16.44 17.73
CA PRO A 66 -34.17 17.27 17.01
C PRO A 66 -33.71 17.76 15.62
N LEU A 67 -32.80 17.06 14.93
CA LEU A 67 -32.31 17.44 13.58
C LEU A 67 -32.73 16.47 12.46
N ILE A 68 -33.59 15.48 12.73
CA ILE A 68 -34.02 14.48 11.72
C ILE A 68 -35.31 14.91 10.99
N ILE A 69 -36.13 15.78 11.60
CA ILE A 69 -37.41 16.18 11.02
C ILE A 69 -37.23 17.23 9.91
N GLY A 70 -36.25 18.13 10.02
CA GLY A 70 -35.97 19.15 9.00
C GLY A 70 -35.30 18.58 7.74
N ALA A 71 -34.32 17.68 7.89
CA ALA A 71 -33.61 17.09 6.76
C ALA A 71 -34.49 16.12 5.95
N GLY A 72 -35.38 15.37 6.61
CA GLY A 72 -36.33 14.48 5.94
C GLY A 72 -37.30 15.23 5.03
N VAL A 73 -37.85 16.36 5.48
CA VAL A 73 -38.78 17.18 4.68
C VAL A 73 -38.06 17.83 3.49
N VAL A 74 -36.83 18.30 3.67
CA VAL A 74 -36.02 18.87 2.57
C VAL A 74 -35.69 17.80 1.52
N ILE A 75 -35.31 16.59 1.93
CA ILE A 75 -35.00 15.49 1.01
C ILE A 75 -36.26 15.03 0.24
N VAL A 76 -37.42 14.95 0.90
CA VAL A 76 -38.69 14.59 0.23
C VAL A 76 -39.12 15.67 -0.76
N ILE A 77 -38.94 16.96 -0.45
CA ILE A 77 -39.24 18.06 -1.38
C ILE A 77 -38.30 18.03 -2.60
N ILE A 78 -37.01 17.74 -2.41
CA ILE A 78 -36.04 17.63 -3.52
C ILE A 78 -36.39 16.44 -4.43
N ILE A 79 -36.75 15.28 -3.86
CA ILE A 79 -37.13 14.11 -4.66
C ILE A 79 -38.45 14.37 -5.39
N ALA A 80 -39.43 15.03 -4.77
CA ALA A 80 -40.68 15.41 -5.43
C ALA A 80 -40.47 16.42 -6.58
N ALA A 81 -39.53 17.37 -6.43
CA ALA A 81 -39.19 18.31 -7.51
C ALA A 81 -38.52 17.62 -8.71
N ILE A 82 -37.74 16.56 -8.49
CA ILE A 82 -37.08 15.79 -9.57
C ILE A 82 -38.09 14.94 -10.37
N VAL A 83 -39.20 14.50 -9.76
CA VAL A 83 -40.20 13.63 -10.42
C VAL A 83 -41.22 14.40 -11.28
N ILE A 84 -41.37 15.72 -11.07
CA ILE A 84 -42.43 16.52 -11.73
C ILE A 84 -41.94 17.29 -12.99
N VAL A 85 -40.67 17.11 -13.41
CA VAL A 85 -40.21 17.61 -14.73
C VAL A 85 -40.05 16.44 -15.73
N PRO A 86 -41.15 15.94 -16.34
CA PRO A 86 -41.03 15.07 -17.49
C PRO A 86 -40.70 15.94 -18.70
N GLY A 87 -39.44 15.97 -19.09
CA GLY A 87 -39.04 16.52 -20.39
C GLY A 87 -38.00 17.62 -20.29
N LEU A 88 -36.73 17.23 -20.19
CA LEU A 88 -35.57 17.99 -20.68
C LEU A 88 -34.30 17.12 -20.74
N ILE A 89 -34.46 15.80 -20.89
CA ILE A 89 -33.34 14.89 -21.21
C ILE A 89 -33.51 14.44 -22.65
N SER A 90 -33.05 15.28 -23.56
CA SER A 90 -32.79 14.89 -24.93
C SER A 90 -31.57 13.95 -24.93
N PRO A 91 -31.61 12.75 -25.53
CA PRO A 91 -30.39 12.06 -25.88
C PRO A 91 -29.75 12.83 -27.04
N ALA A 92 -28.67 13.55 -26.75
CA ALA A 92 -27.82 14.10 -27.81
C ALA A 92 -27.25 12.92 -28.60
N SER A 93 -27.82 12.69 -29.78
CA SER A 93 -27.31 11.79 -30.79
C SER A 93 -26.00 12.38 -31.33
N VAL A 94 -24.87 11.87 -30.85
CA VAL A 94 -23.54 12.16 -31.43
C VAL A 94 -23.21 11.11 -32.47
N ASN A 95 -23.82 11.26 -33.64
CA ASN A 95 -23.32 10.65 -34.87
C ASN A 95 -22.37 11.64 -35.55
N GLY A 96 -21.10 11.25 -35.68
CA GLY A 96 -20.21 11.77 -36.73
C GLY A 96 -18.93 12.44 -36.26
N PHE A 97 -17.94 11.64 -35.84
CA PHE A 97 -16.54 11.99 -36.09
C PHE A 97 -15.70 10.71 -36.22
N LEU A 98 -15.25 10.40 -37.44
CA LEU A 98 -14.14 9.46 -37.67
C LEU A 98 -12.87 10.31 -37.68
N PRO A 99 -11.85 9.98 -36.87
CA PRO A 99 -10.65 9.44 -37.51
C PRO A 99 -9.86 8.46 -36.60
N GLY A 100 -9.31 7.41 -37.21
CA GLY A 100 -8.22 6.63 -36.62
C GLY A 100 -8.64 5.65 -35.52
N GLY A 101 -8.24 4.39 -35.66
CA GLY A 101 -8.34 3.40 -34.59
C GLY A 101 -7.48 3.81 -33.39
N THR A 102 -8.01 4.68 -32.53
CA THR A 102 -7.70 4.61 -31.11
C THR A 102 -8.44 3.38 -30.62
N VAL A 103 -7.71 2.26 -30.55
CA VAL A 103 -8.12 1.16 -29.69
C VAL A 103 -8.45 1.78 -28.34
N PRO A 104 -9.66 1.59 -27.78
CA PRO A 104 -9.88 1.88 -26.37
C PRO A 104 -8.77 1.16 -25.60
N PRO A 105 -8.21 1.71 -24.49
CA PRO A 105 -7.30 0.94 -23.69
C PRO A 105 -8.03 -0.33 -23.26
N THR A 106 -7.74 -1.43 -23.95
CA THR A 106 -8.06 -2.77 -23.49
C THR A 106 -7.50 -2.80 -22.08
N GLN A 107 -8.38 -2.84 -21.09
CA GLN A 107 -7.96 -3.11 -19.72
C GLN A 107 -7.44 -4.54 -19.75
N THR A 108 -6.16 -4.69 -20.07
CA THR A 108 -5.49 -5.97 -20.06
C THR A 108 -5.46 -6.41 -18.61
N PHE A 109 -6.35 -7.34 -18.27
CA PHE A 109 -6.23 -8.14 -17.05
C PHE A 109 -4.90 -8.88 -17.16
N SER A 110 -3.84 -8.25 -16.68
CA SER A 110 -2.50 -8.82 -16.64
C SER A 110 -2.08 -8.91 -15.20
N LEU A 111 -1.81 -10.14 -14.76
CA LEU A 111 -1.24 -10.41 -13.44
C LEU A 111 0.28 -10.19 -13.43
N GLU A 112 0.90 -9.94 -14.59
CA GLU A 112 2.33 -9.71 -14.73
C GLU A 112 2.71 -8.28 -14.31
N PRO A 113 3.78 -8.08 -13.51
CA PRO A 113 4.23 -6.76 -13.10
C PRO A 113 4.59 -5.88 -14.30
N GLY A 114 4.09 -4.65 -14.30
CA GLY A 114 4.45 -3.64 -15.28
C GLY A 114 5.63 -2.79 -14.82
N PRO A 115 6.18 -1.92 -15.69
CA PRO A 115 7.26 -1.01 -15.34
C PRO A 115 6.84 -0.02 -14.24
N VAL A 116 7.68 0.20 -13.25
CA VAL A 116 7.48 1.17 -12.16
C VAL A 116 8.00 2.54 -12.60
N ASP A 117 7.32 3.62 -12.19
CA ASP A 117 7.75 4.98 -12.51
C ASP A 117 8.94 5.39 -11.63
N THR A 118 9.91 6.09 -12.22
CA THR A 118 11.04 6.63 -11.46
C THR A 118 10.60 7.91 -10.77
N VAL A 119 10.39 7.85 -9.46
CA VAL A 119 10.02 9.02 -8.66
C VAL A 119 11.23 9.96 -8.54
N PRO A 120 11.07 11.28 -8.74
CA PRO A 120 12.12 12.26 -8.50
C PRO A 120 12.68 12.12 -7.06
N SER A 121 14.00 12.27 -6.89
CA SER A 121 14.69 12.00 -5.62
C SER A 121 14.20 12.82 -4.42
N GLY A 122 13.62 14.01 -4.65
CA GLY A 122 13.00 14.82 -3.60
C GLY A 122 11.64 14.29 -3.12
N ASN A 123 10.98 13.45 -3.91
CA ASN A 123 9.62 12.99 -3.70
C ASN A 123 9.54 11.50 -3.35
N THR A 124 10.67 10.81 -3.18
CA THR A 124 10.70 9.38 -2.92
C THR A 124 9.94 9.01 -1.63
N VAL A 125 9.10 7.99 -1.71
CA VAL A 125 8.40 7.39 -0.57
C VAL A 125 8.49 5.87 -0.62
N ALA A 126 8.45 5.24 0.55
CA ALA A 126 8.53 3.80 0.71
C ALA A 126 7.19 3.25 1.20
N VAL A 127 6.70 2.22 0.51
CA VAL A 127 5.54 1.43 0.91
C VAL A 127 5.98 -0.03 1.02
N GLN A 128 5.75 -0.60 2.19
CA GLN A 128 5.98 -2.02 2.44
C GLN A 128 4.69 -2.77 2.18
N VAL A 129 4.76 -3.85 1.41
CA VAL A 129 3.61 -4.71 1.12
C VAL A 129 3.98 -6.11 1.58
N SER A 130 3.16 -6.66 2.46
CA SER A 130 3.30 -8.01 3.00
C SER A 130 2.03 -8.81 2.77
N ARG A 131 2.17 -10.10 2.49
CA ARG A 131 1.05 -11.03 2.32
C ARG A 131 1.14 -12.09 3.41
N ASP A 132 0.04 -12.31 4.12
CA ASP A 132 -0.13 -13.42 5.04
C ASP A 132 -0.42 -14.72 4.25
N PRO A 133 0.43 -15.77 4.37
CA PRO A 133 0.27 -17.03 3.64
C PRO A 133 -0.90 -17.89 4.14
N TYR A 134 -1.38 -17.68 5.37
CA TYR A 134 -2.48 -18.46 5.96
C TYR A 134 -3.85 -17.83 5.67
N THR A 135 -3.94 -16.49 5.80
CA THR A 135 -5.21 -15.77 5.62
C THR A 135 -5.40 -15.22 4.20
N GLY A 136 -4.31 -15.04 3.44
CA GLY A 136 -4.30 -14.40 2.12
C GLY A 136 -4.43 -12.88 2.18
N ILE A 137 -4.41 -12.28 3.37
CA ILE A 137 -4.56 -10.83 3.55
C ILE A 137 -3.27 -10.14 3.10
N ILE A 138 -3.42 -9.11 2.27
CA ILE A 138 -2.34 -8.24 1.84
C ILE A 138 -2.38 -7.00 2.73
N THR A 139 -1.33 -6.83 3.53
CA THR A 139 -1.12 -5.67 4.38
C THR A 139 -0.14 -4.74 3.69
N SER A 140 -0.61 -3.56 3.31
CA SER A 140 0.23 -2.50 2.78
C SER A 140 0.43 -1.46 3.87
N LEU A 141 1.68 -1.14 4.17
CA LEU A 141 2.12 -0.25 5.24
C LEU A 141 2.95 0.90 4.65
N PHE A 142 2.61 2.13 5.00
CA PHE A 142 3.40 3.30 4.63
C PHE A 142 4.62 3.45 5.55
N ALA A 143 5.81 3.27 4.97
CA ALA A 143 7.08 3.35 5.69
C ALA A 143 7.70 4.76 5.70
N GLY A 144 7.05 5.74 5.06
CA GLY A 144 7.54 7.12 4.99
C GLY A 144 8.55 7.36 3.86
N GLY A 145 9.18 8.53 3.89
CA GLY A 145 10.22 8.92 2.94
C GLY A 145 10.39 10.44 2.85
N PRO A 146 11.44 10.94 2.18
CA PRO A 146 11.67 12.38 2.02
C PRO A 146 10.47 13.09 1.39
N GLY A 147 9.75 12.43 0.47
CA GLY A 147 8.58 12.98 -0.21
C GLY A 147 7.28 12.96 0.59
N GLN A 148 7.24 12.39 1.80
CA GLN A 148 5.96 12.15 2.51
C GLN A 148 5.13 13.42 2.77
N LYS A 149 5.79 14.59 2.90
CA LYS A 149 5.13 15.86 3.17
C LYS A 149 4.34 16.42 1.99
N VAL A 150 4.66 15.97 0.77
CA VAL A 150 4.04 16.41 -0.48
C VAL A 150 3.16 15.33 -1.09
N VAL A 151 2.84 14.27 -0.32
CA VAL A 151 1.91 13.22 -0.75
C VAL A 151 0.49 13.63 -0.39
N GLN A 152 -0.41 13.63 -1.38
CA GLN A 152 -1.82 13.90 -1.19
C GLN A 152 -2.63 12.62 -0.93
N ALA A 153 -2.35 11.55 -1.68
CA ALA A 153 -3.06 10.28 -1.55
C ALA A 153 -2.18 9.09 -1.94
N ILE A 154 -2.42 7.95 -1.31
CA ILE A 154 -1.78 6.68 -1.62
C ILE A 154 -2.88 5.66 -1.88
N GLU A 155 -2.93 5.15 -3.10
CA GLU A 155 -3.89 4.15 -3.54
C GLU A 155 -3.19 2.80 -3.77
N ILE A 156 -3.78 1.75 -3.21
CA ILE A 156 -3.28 0.39 -3.26
C ILE A 156 -4.32 -0.41 -4.00
N THR A 157 -3.95 -0.96 -5.15
CA THR A 157 -4.81 -1.83 -5.94
C THR A 157 -4.27 -3.25 -5.90
N VAL A 158 -5.10 -4.18 -5.44
CA VAL A 158 -4.85 -5.62 -5.47
C VAL A 158 -5.68 -6.21 -6.60
N MET A 159 -5.01 -6.73 -7.62
CA MET A 159 -5.62 -7.52 -8.69
C MET A 159 -5.48 -8.98 -8.33
N ARG A 160 -6.61 -9.65 -8.15
CA ARG A 160 -6.69 -11.05 -7.79
C ARG A 160 -6.76 -11.93 -9.05
N GLN A 161 -6.35 -13.19 -8.96
CA GLN A 161 -6.42 -14.14 -10.08
C GLN A 161 -7.84 -14.39 -10.63
N ASP A 162 -8.88 -14.18 -9.82
CA ASP A 162 -10.29 -14.35 -10.24
C ASP A 162 -10.80 -13.17 -11.09
N GLY A 163 -9.95 -12.17 -11.34
CA GLY A 163 -10.31 -10.95 -12.05
C GLY A 163 -10.95 -9.89 -11.15
N THR A 164 -11.04 -10.11 -9.83
CA THR A 164 -11.50 -9.06 -8.93
C THR A 164 -10.36 -8.09 -8.62
N THR A 165 -10.69 -6.80 -8.58
CA THR A 165 -9.77 -5.75 -8.16
C THR A 165 -10.29 -5.13 -6.87
N LEU A 166 -9.43 -5.09 -5.85
CA LEU A 166 -9.72 -4.45 -4.58
C LEU A 166 -8.82 -3.24 -4.46
N SER A 167 -9.41 -2.07 -4.24
CA SER A 167 -8.66 -0.85 -3.98
C SER A 167 -8.81 -0.44 -2.52
N GLY A 168 -7.73 0.05 -1.93
CA GLY A 168 -7.68 0.62 -0.59
C GLY A 168 -6.84 1.89 -0.62
N ASN A 169 -7.19 2.84 0.23
CA ASN A 169 -6.39 4.03 0.44
C ASN A 169 -5.62 3.94 1.77
N ILE A 170 -4.43 4.53 1.80
CA ILE A 170 -3.64 4.68 3.01
C ILE A 170 -3.37 6.18 3.20
N GLN A 171 -3.46 6.66 4.44
CA GLN A 171 -3.05 8.02 4.77
C GLN A 171 -1.52 8.15 4.69
N PRO A 172 -0.97 9.27 4.19
CA PRO A 172 0.48 9.50 4.11
C PRO A 172 1.13 9.79 5.48
N ILE A 173 0.69 9.09 6.52
CA ILE A 173 1.25 9.12 7.86
C ILE A 173 2.06 7.83 8.09
N LEU A 174 3.20 7.97 8.73
CA LEU A 174 4.09 6.83 9.03
C LEU A 174 3.33 5.74 9.80
N LEU A 175 3.54 4.47 9.43
CA LEU A 175 2.86 3.29 9.98
C LEU A 175 1.36 3.17 9.67
N SER A 176 0.83 4.02 8.80
CA SER A 176 -0.52 3.84 8.28
C SER A 176 -0.58 2.56 7.43
N GLU A 177 -1.59 1.73 7.66
CA GLU A 177 -1.78 0.49 6.91
C GLU A 177 -3.19 0.33 6.36
N VAL A 178 -3.31 -0.46 5.29
CA VAL A 178 -4.58 -0.98 4.79
C VAL A 178 -4.44 -2.48 4.59
N GLN A 179 -5.51 -3.19 4.94
CA GLN A 179 -5.61 -4.64 4.76
C GLN A 179 -6.62 -4.92 3.64
N LEU A 180 -6.15 -5.56 2.57
CA LEU A 180 -6.97 -5.93 1.43
C LEU A 180 -6.99 -7.47 1.29
N GLN A 181 -8.16 -8.02 1.00
CA GLN A 181 -8.33 -9.47 0.89
C GLN A 181 -7.72 -10.00 -0.41
N GLY A 182 -6.53 -10.61 -0.36
CA GLY A 182 -5.95 -11.29 -1.51
C GLY A 182 -6.49 -12.70 -1.74
N THR A 183 -5.98 -13.37 -2.77
CA THR A 183 -6.17 -14.82 -2.96
C THR A 183 -5.40 -15.62 -1.92
N ARG A 184 -6.04 -16.63 -1.31
CA ARG A 184 -5.35 -17.58 -0.42
C ARG A 184 -4.41 -18.55 -1.15
N ARG A 185 -4.85 -19.09 -2.29
CA ARG A 185 -4.06 -19.99 -3.14
C ARG A 185 -4.05 -19.46 -4.56
N GLY A 186 -2.88 -19.06 -5.03
CA GLY A 186 -2.71 -18.50 -6.36
C GLY A 186 -1.92 -17.19 -6.39
N VAL A 187 -2.22 -16.38 -7.41
CA VAL A 187 -1.43 -15.20 -7.76
C VAL A 187 -2.23 -13.92 -7.54
N ASP A 188 -1.59 -12.93 -6.93
CA ASP A 188 -2.13 -11.58 -6.84
C ASP A 188 -1.07 -10.57 -7.27
N ARG A 189 -1.51 -9.51 -7.93
CA ARG A 189 -0.66 -8.38 -8.30
C ARG A 189 -1.06 -7.17 -7.48
N VAL A 190 -0.11 -6.59 -6.77
CA VAL A 190 -0.31 -5.39 -5.96
C VAL A 190 0.38 -4.22 -6.64
N ILE A 191 -0.41 -3.19 -6.89
CA ILE A 191 0.03 -1.93 -7.49
C ILE A 191 -0.14 -0.84 -6.44
N VAL A 192 0.90 -0.05 -6.22
CA VAL A 192 0.84 1.13 -5.35
C VAL A 192 1.05 2.37 -6.20
N ARG A 193 0.05 3.26 -6.17
CA ARG A 193 0.07 4.56 -6.81
C ARG A 193 0.10 5.65 -5.76
N VAL A 194 0.98 6.62 -5.95
CA VAL A 194 1.11 7.77 -5.06
C VAL A 194 0.81 9.03 -5.85
N THR A 195 -0.16 9.79 -5.37
CA THR A 195 -0.51 11.10 -5.90
C THR A 195 0.12 12.18 -5.03
N TYR A 196 0.94 13.03 -5.64
CA TYR A 196 1.57 14.16 -4.96
C TYR A 196 0.69 15.42 -5.05
N GLU A 197 1.00 16.42 -4.23
CA GLU A 197 0.32 17.72 -4.24
C GLU A 197 0.45 18.47 -5.59
N SER A 198 1.43 18.10 -6.43
CA SER A 198 1.54 18.61 -7.81
C SER A 198 0.43 18.09 -8.74
N GLY A 199 -0.37 17.11 -8.30
CA GLY A 199 -1.38 16.42 -9.10
C GLY A 199 -0.82 15.23 -9.89
N GLU A 200 0.50 15.03 -9.87
CA GLU A 200 1.14 13.91 -10.55
C GLU A 200 0.97 12.61 -9.75
N THR A 201 0.63 11.52 -10.44
CA THR A 201 0.48 10.19 -9.86
C THR A 201 1.55 9.26 -10.41
N TYR A 202 2.33 8.67 -9.52
CA TYR A 202 3.42 7.75 -9.85
C TYR A 202 3.10 6.36 -9.34
N LYS A 203 3.29 5.34 -10.18
CA LYS A 203 3.29 3.95 -9.74
C LYS A 203 4.65 3.63 -9.16
N ILE A 204 4.73 3.53 -7.84
CA ILE A 204 6.00 3.34 -7.10
C ILE A 204 6.31 1.87 -6.79
N LEU A 205 5.30 1.01 -6.89
CA LEU A 205 5.43 -0.42 -6.63
C LEU A 205 4.45 -1.16 -7.52
N ASP A 206 4.94 -2.21 -8.15
CA ASP A 206 4.17 -3.15 -8.93
C ASP A 206 4.78 -4.53 -8.68
N ARG A 207 4.15 -5.33 -7.81
CA ARG A 207 4.67 -6.63 -7.41
C ARG A 207 3.61 -7.71 -7.49
N GLN A 208 4.02 -8.85 -8.00
CA GLN A 208 3.21 -10.06 -8.01
C GLN A 208 3.59 -10.94 -6.80
N PHE A 209 2.58 -11.40 -6.08
CA PHE A 209 2.69 -12.37 -4.99
C PHE A 209 2.04 -13.67 -5.45
N SER A 210 2.86 -14.70 -5.69
CA SER A 210 2.39 -16.06 -5.93
C SER A 210 2.48 -16.88 -4.65
N PHE A 211 1.47 -17.70 -4.39
CA PHE A 211 1.48 -18.72 -3.36
C PHE A 211 1.08 -20.06 -3.98
N ASN A 212 2.06 -20.97 -4.05
CA ASN A 212 1.86 -22.37 -4.39
C ASN A 212 2.15 -23.16 -3.11
N ASP A 213 1.16 -23.87 -2.59
CA ASP A 213 1.34 -24.86 -1.51
C ASP A 213 2.28 -26.00 -1.91
#